data_AF-A0A521IFE3-F1
#
_entry.id   AF-A0A521IFE3-F1
#
_cell.length_a   1.000
_cell.length_b   1.000
_cell.length_c   1.000
_cell.angle_alpha   90.00
_cell.angle_beta   90.00
_cell.angle_gamma   90.00
#
_symmetry.space_group_name_H-M   'P 1'
#
loop_
_entity.id
_entity.type
_entity.pdbx_description
1 polymer ?
#
loop_
_entity_poly.entity_id
_entity_poly.type
_entity_poly.pdbx_seq_one_letter_code
_entity_poly.pdbx_strand_id
1 'polypeptide(L)'
;MGKFQQDRSSLFLDQSVRDSPCRVRLTGKDSLFSLSRWSGSVSLSFGTEGDYRGKTIVRGNEILLKPEATPKTHHVFRRLDGDRFEYDVVLLREPETNVVSIDLSVPDGLEFFRQPTEEAARRKGIRCAPEVFDSYAVYWKERNGRFKTGKFCHIYRPRIRDARGREVWGRLEITGRVMTVTIPEEWLADAAYPVVVDPVIGTQTRGALNTIDWNNEDNPHRFYLELQMGMSKFIASSAIAGICTSYIYSYCSDDANGQAVIFSDLANFPGTRLSRNEVIVDLDTTTEAWIPSTFTLSRTISPGEAFWYGYNAKYGVYTYYDVGGTFRKMWTEGYDDVPETFSDYGEVWSVIMSAYFSYTSPATYTRTCTGNAGLTGSASRRAGVARISSASVGANLAVNRCVGLNRMSSGSVSVGEIKKTIFAFTRVLADMLDVKRSSRIFQRLIRFCTSAARPHGEITRSIWFSRFVESAFKFIERMLPRMILKKEELVFVSRITRNIEIRSTLV
;
A
#
# COMPACT_ATOMS: atom_id res chain seq x y z
N MET A 1 -13.03 15.47 13.57
CA MET A 1 -13.59 14.12 13.32
C MET A 1 -14.19 14.08 11.92
N GLY A 2 -13.84 13.08 11.10
CA GLY A 2 -14.35 12.98 9.72
C GLY A 2 -15.75 12.36 9.66
N LYS A 3 -16.66 12.96 8.89
CA LYS A 3 -18.00 12.42 8.62
C LYS A 3 -17.93 11.24 7.65
N PHE A 4 -18.94 10.35 7.65
CA PHE A 4 -19.12 9.39 6.55
C PHE A 4 -19.18 10.16 5.23
N GLN A 5 -18.49 9.65 4.22
CA GLN A 5 -18.46 10.26 2.89
C GLN A 5 -19.45 9.54 1.99
N GLN A 6 -20.03 10.28 1.05
CA GLN A 6 -20.97 9.74 0.07
C GLN A 6 -20.29 9.77 -1.30
N ASP A 7 -20.20 8.61 -1.95
CA ASP A 7 -19.78 8.50 -3.36
C ASP A 7 -20.90 7.85 -4.17
N ARG A 8 -21.44 8.62 -5.12
CA ARG A 8 -22.60 8.30 -5.97
C ARG A 8 -23.81 7.85 -5.16
N SER A 9 -23.91 6.55 -4.88
CA SER A 9 -25.01 5.85 -4.21
C SER A 9 -24.58 5.05 -2.98
N SER A 10 -23.33 5.15 -2.55
CA SER A 10 -22.78 4.40 -1.40
C SER A 10 -22.17 5.31 -0.34
N LEU A 11 -22.29 4.90 0.92
CA LEU A 11 -21.63 5.53 2.05
C LEU A 11 -20.33 4.79 2.33
N PHE A 12 -19.25 5.53 2.58
CA PHE A 12 -17.95 4.93 2.86
C PHE A 12 -17.18 5.65 3.95
N LEU A 13 -16.22 4.92 4.52
CA LEU A 13 -15.29 5.35 5.54
C LEU A 13 -13.90 4.78 5.22
N ASP A 14 -12.87 5.61 5.27
CA ASP A 14 -11.48 5.16 5.22
C ASP A 14 -10.90 5.03 6.65
N GLN A 15 -10.24 3.91 6.93
CA GLN A 15 -9.56 3.55 8.17
C GLN A 15 -8.09 3.24 7.91
N SER A 16 -7.22 3.22 8.93
CA SER A 16 -5.79 2.92 8.77
C SER A 16 -5.11 3.83 7.74
N VAL A 17 -5.53 5.10 7.68
CA VAL A 17 -5.17 6.05 6.62
C VAL A 17 -3.66 6.28 6.51
N ARG A 18 -2.93 6.12 7.63
CA ARG A 18 -1.47 6.33 7.69
C ARG A 18 -0.67 5.12 7.24
N ASP A 19 -1.16 3.91 7.49
CA ASP A 19 -0.40 2.69 7.28
C ASP A 19 -0.85 1.96 6.02
N SER A 20 -2.01 1.33 6.06
CA SER A 20 -2.57 0.55 4.96
C SER A 20 -4.05 0.90 4.88
N PRO A 21 -4.42 1.94 4.11
CA PRO A 21 -5.80 2.41 4.07
C PRO A 21 -6.77 1.27 3.76
N CYS A 22 -7.78 1.14 4.60
CA CYS A 22 -8.89 0.22 4.43
C CYS A 22 -10.15 1.03 4.22
N ARG A 23 -10.87 0.74 3.14
CA ARG A 23 -12.14 1.38 2.83
C ARG A 23 -13.28 0.46 3.21
N VAL A 24 -14.10 0.92 4.15
CA VAL A 24 -15.40 0.34 4.49
C VAL A 24 -16.44 0.97 3.58
N ARG A 25 -17.18 0.15 2.83
CA ARG A 25 -18.28 0.60 1.97
C ARG A 25 -19.57 -0.06 2.43
N LEU A 26 -20.59 0.74 2.71
CA LEU A 26 -21.94 0.24 2.93
C LEU A 26 -22.63 0.11 1.59
N THR A 27 -23.10 -1.10 1.30
CA THR A 27 -23.82 -1.42 0.07
C THR A 27 -25.25 -1.77 0.47
N GLY A 28 -26.25 -1.28 -0.26
CA GLY A 28 -27.66 -1.54 0.08
C GLY A 28 -28.33 -2.59 -0.81
N LYS A 29 -27.58 -3.15 -1.79
CA LYS A 29 -28.17 -3.97 -2.87
C LYS A 29 -27.65 -5.41 -2.91
N ASP A 30 -26.33 -5.60 -2.86
CA ASP A 30 -25.70 -6.92 -3.12
C ASP A 30 -24.92 -7.48 -1.92
N SER A 31 -24.66 -6.64 -0.92
CA SER A 31 -24.09 -7.04 0.37
C SER A 31 -24.51 -6.04 1.43
N LEU A 32 -24.41 -6.36 2.71
CA LEU A 32 -24.65 -5.40 3.80
C LEU A 32 -23.53 -4.35 3.89
N PHE A 33 -22.28 -4.79 3.86
CA PHE A 33 -21.11 -3.91 3.74
C PHE A 33 -19.90 -4.67 3.21
N SER A 34 -18.85 -3.96 2.83
CA SER A 34 -17.57 -4.54 2.45
C SER A 34 -16.38 -3.76 2.95
N LEU A 35 -15.26 -4.45 3.09
CA LEU A 35 -13.94 -3.92 3.41
C LEU A 35 -13.06 -4.09 2.18
N SER A 36 -12.26 -3.09 1.86
CA SER A 36 -11.30 -3.19 0.76
C SER A 36 -9.96 -2.56 1.13
N ARG A 37 -8.85 -3.23 0.76
CA ARG A 37 -7.48 -2.77 1.00
C ARG A 37 -6.65 -2.77 -0.28
N TRP A 38 -5.51 -2.10 -0.21
CA TRP A 38 -4.51 -2.03 -1.29
C TRP A 38 -5.13 -1.54 -2.60
N SER A 39 -5.76 -0.37 -2.52
CA SER A 39 -6.44 0.28 -3.64
C SER A 39 -7.58 -0.56 -4.24
N GLY A 40 -8.25 -1.37 -3.41
CA GLY A 40 -9.37 -2.21 -3.82
C GLY A 40 -8.96 -3.53 -4.47
N SER A 41 -7.68 -3.90 -4.43
CA SER A 41 -7.19 -5.16 -4.99
C SER A 41 -7.74 -6.39 -4.27
N VAL A 42 -8.10 -6.24 -3.00
CA VAL A 42 -8.70 -7.30 -2.17
C VAL A 42 -9.92 -6.71 -1.46
N SER A 43 -11.03 -7.44 -1.47
CA SER A 43 -12.29 -7.03 -0.86
C SER A 43 -12.94 -8.20 -0.13
N LEU A 44 -13.41 -7.98 1.10
CA LEU A 44 -14.21 -8.93 1.88
C LEU A 44 -15.59 -8.31 2.08
N SER A 45 -16.65 -9.02 1.68
CA SER A 45 -18.03 -8.55 1.85
C SER A 45 -18.77 -9.36 2.91
N PHE A 46 -19.67 -8.69 3.62
CA PHE A 46 -20.48 -9.23 4.71
C PHE A 46 -21.96 -9.10 4.36
N GLY A 47 -22.75 -10.10 4.76
CA GLY A 47 -24.17 -10.24 4.46
C GLY A 47 -24.43 -10.25 2.96
N THR A 48 -24.10 -11.34 2.26
CA THR A 48 -24.22 -11.41 0.78
C THR A 48 -25.49 -12.08 0.28
N GLU A 49 -26.25 -12.75 1.15
CA GLU A 49 -27.46 -13.49 0.76
C GLU A 49 -28.76 -12.84 1.28
N GLY A 50 -28.66 -11.75 2.06
CA GLY A 50 -29.81 -11.05 2.62
C GLY A 50 -30.35 -9.90 1.75
N ASP A 51 -31.65 -9.62 1.88
CA ASP A 51 -32.25 -8.39 1.35
C ASP A 51 -32.13 -7.25 2.37
N TYR A 52 -31.08 -6.46 2.22
CA TYR A 52 -30.79 -5.31 3.08
C TYR A 52 -31.40 -4.01 2.57
N ARG A 53 -32.32 -4.08 1.60
CA ARG A 53 -33.08 -2.90 1.18
C ARG A 53 -33.94 -2.41 2.34
N GLY A 54 -33.96 -1.10 2.50
CA GLY A 54 -34.79 -0.45 3.48
C GLY A 54 -34.31 0.94 3.82
N LYS A 55 -34.79 1.44 4.96
CA LYS A 55 -34.55 2.82 5.35
C LYS A 55 -33.15 2.97 5.96
N THR A 56 -32.29 3.73 5.28
CA THR A 56 -30.99 4.17 5.82
C THR A 56 -31.13 5.54 6.46
N ILE A 57 -30.65 5.68 7.70
CA ILE A 57 -30.65 6.94 8.45
C ILE A 57 -29.21 7.24 8.88
N VAL A 58 -28.67 8.38 8.46
CA VAL A 58 -27.33 8.83 8.84
C VAL A 58 -27.43 9.84 9.98
N ARG A 59 -26.71 9.61 11.08
CA ARG A 59 -26.67 10.48 12.25
C ARG A 59 -25.23 10.65 12.73
N GLY A 60 -24.58 11.73 12.30
CA GLY A 60 -23.21 12.04 12.73
C GLY A 60 -22.21 10.94 12.31
N ASN A 61 -21.69 10.19 13.29
CA ASN A 61 -20.77 9.07 13.11
C ASN A 61 -21.46 7.69 13.09
N GLU A 62 -22.79 7.66 13.02
CA GLU A 62 -23.59 6.44 12.97
C GLU A 62 -24.42 6.36 11.69
N ILE A 63 -24.58 5.14 11.19
CA ILE A 63 -25.51 4.81 10.12
C ILE A 63 -26.41 3.69 10.62
N LEU A 64 -27.71 3.95 10.67
CA LEU A 64 -28.74 2.99 11.02
C LEU A 64 -29.40 2.49 9.73
N LEU A 65 -29.32 1.19 9.49
CA LEU A 65 -30.04 0.51 8.43
C LEU A 65 -31.18 -0.31 9.05
N LYS A 66 -32.39 -0.09 8.53
CA LYS A 66 -33.59 -0.84 8.87
C LYS A 66 -34.04 -1.65 7.65
N PRO A 67 -33.64 -2.93 7.54
CA PRO A 67 -34.06 -3.77 6.43
C PRO A 67 -35.58 -3.97 6.45
N GLU A 68 -36.21 -3.93 5.28
CA GLU A 68 -37.64 -4.22 5.13
C GLU A 68 -37.94 -5.71 5.32
N ALA A 69 -37.02 -6.58 4.89
CA ALA A 69 -37.16 -8.03 4.98
C ALA A 69 -37.05 -8.57 6.42
N THR A 70 -36.30 -7.89 7.29
CA THR A 70 -36.06 -8.31 8.68
C THR A 70 -36.41 -7.21 9.68
N PRO A 71 -37.70 -6.84 9.82
CA PRO A 71 -38.12 -5.71 10.66
C PRO A 71 -37.89 -5.94 12.16
N LYS A 72 -37.56 -7.16 12.59
CA LYS A 72 -37.18 -7.51 13.97
C LYS A 72 -35.73 -7.11 14.29
N THR A 73 -34.95 -6.73 13.29
CA THR A 73 -33.53 -6.46 13.43
C THR A 73 -33.17 -5.12 12.80
N HIS A 74 -32.23 -4.40 13.41
CA HIS A 74 -31.57 -3.27 12.77
C HIS A 74 -30.07 -3.53 12.67
N HIS A 75 -29.43 -2.85 11.73
CA HIS A 75 -27.98 -2.81 11.64
C HIS A 75 -27.49 -1.40 11.95
N VAL A 76 -26.51 -1.27 12.83
CA VAL A 76 -25.90 0.03 13.15
C VAL A 76 -24.43 -0.02 12.83
N PHE A 77 -23.96 0.92 12.04
CA PHE A 77 -22.54 1.09 11.75
C PHE A 77 -22.05 2.32 12.48
N ARG A 78 -21.06 2.18 13.35
CA ARG A 78 -20.43 3.31 14.03
C ARG A 78 -18.97 3.43 13.62
N ARG A 79 -18.59 4.65 13.27
CA ARG A 79 -17.17 4.99 13.21
C ARG A 79 -16.65 5.12 14.65
N LEU A 80 -15.67 4.30 15.00
CA LEU A 80 -14.89 4.46 16.21
C LEU A 80 -13.65 5.32 15.91
N ASP A 81 -12.92 5.69 16.96
CA ASP A 81 -11.67 6.43 16.82
C ASP A 81 -10.58 5.62 16.09
N GLY A 82 -9.78 6.33 15.28
CA GLY A 82 -8.64 5.76 14.56
C GLY A 82 -9.02 4.74 13.48
N ASP A 83 -8.64 3.48 13.72
CA ASP A 83 -8.60 2.38 12.73
C ASP A 83 -9.66 1.30 12.97
N ARG A 84 -10.69 1.59 13.78
CA ARG A 84 -11.76 0.65 14.14
C ARG A 84 -13.12 1.15 13.69
N PHE A 85 -14.00 0.23 13.35
CA PHE A 85 -15.42 0.51 13.17
C PHE A 85 -16.23 -0.58 13.85
N GLU A 86 -17.41 -0.18 14.29
CA GLU A 86 -18.37 -1.03 14.96
C GLU A 86 -19.47 -1.38 13.96
N TYR A 87 -19.90 -2.63 13.98
CA TYR A 87 -21.06 -3.09 13.23
C TYR A 87 -21.97 -3.86 14.18
N ASP A 88 -23.08 -3.26 14.58
CA ASP A 88 -24.05 -3.90 15.46
C ASP A 88 -25.13 -4.63 14.65
N VAL A 89 -25.51 -5.80 15.16
CA VAL A 89 -26.82 -6.38 14.91
C VAL A 89 -27.70 -6.12 16.14
N VAL A 90 -28.74 -5.30 15.97
CA VAL A 90 -29.67 -4.94 17.05
C VAL A 90 -30.92 -5.79 16.92
N LEU A 91 -31.13 -6.69 17.87
CA LEU A 91 -32.33 -7.51 18.00
C LEU A 91 -33.39 -6.70 18.76
N LEU A 92 -34.56 -6.45 18.17
CA LEU A 92 -35.62 -5.63 18.79
C LEU A 92 -36.56 -6.44 19.69
N ARG A 93 -36.52 -7.76 19.57
CA ARG A 93 -37.27 -8.74 20.34
C ARG A 93 -36.53 -10.06 20.35
N GLU A 94 -37.00 -10.99 21.16
CA GLU A 94 -36.44 -12.34 21.24
C GLU A 94 -36.32 -12.99 19.86
N PRO A 95 -35.10 -13.44 19.48
CA PRO A 95 -34.88 -14.13 18.22
C PRO A 95 -35.33 -15.60 18.33
N GLU A 96 -35.56 -16.25 17.19
CA GLU A 96 -35.92 -17.67 17.13
C GLU A 96 -34.74 -18.60 17.47
N THR A 97 -33.52 -18.06 17.42
CA THR A 97 -32.27 -18.74 17.74
C THR A 97 -31.33 -17.76 18.44
N ASN A 98 -30.48 -18.27 19.34
CA ASN A 98 -29.42 -17.51 19.98
C ASN A 98 -28.19 -17.28 19.07
N VAL A 99 -28.26 -17.70 17.80
CA VAL A 99 -27.18 -17.55 16.82
C VAL A 99 -27.51 -16.44 15.83
N VAL A 100 -26.61 -15.46 15.72
CA VAL A 100 -26.64 -14.44 14.66
C VAL A 100 -25.67 -14.87 13.56
N SER A 101 -26.18 -15.11 12.36
CA SER A 101 -25.39 -15.56 11.20
C SER A 101 -25.27 -14.45 10.16
N ILE A 102 -24.06 -14.28 9.61
CA ILE A 102 -23.73 -13.30 8.57
C ILE A 102 -22.90 -14.02 7.50
N ASP A 103 -23.43 -14.07 6.28
CA ASP A 103 -22.71 -14.66 5.15
C ASP A 103 -21.56 -13.76 4.69
N LEU A 104 -20.50 -14.37 4.19
CA LEU A 104 -19.28 -13.72 3.76
C LEU A 104 -18.99 -14.06 2.30
N SER A 105 -18.61 -13.04 1.52
CA SER A 105 -17.92 -13.25 0.25
C SER A 105 -16.43 -13.07 0.46
N VAL A 106 -15.76 -14.22 0.61
CA VAL A 106 -14.32 -14.31 0.89
C VAL A 106 -13.55 -14.51 -0.42
N PRO A 107 -12.66 -13.59 -0.83
CA PRO A 107 -11.81 -13.77 -2.00
C PRO A 107 -10.73 -14.84 -1.77
N ASP A 108 -10.33 -15.52 -2.84
CA ASP A 108 -9.30 -16.56 -2.81
C ASP A 108 -7.94 -16.02 -2.36
N GLY A 109 -7.54 -16.40 -1.14
CA GLY A 109 -6.27 -16.02 -0.54
C GLY A 109 -6.39 -15.18 0.73
N LEU A 110 -7.60 -14.89 1.22
CA LEU A 110 -7.75 -14.50 2.62
C LEU A 110 -7.66 -15.72 3.54
N GLU A 111 -6.89 -15.57 4.60
CA GLU A 111 -6.63 -16.58 5.62
C GLU A 111 -7.13 -16.04 6.97
N PHE A 112 -7.87 -16.87 7.70
CA PHE A 112 -8.46 -16.51 8.98
C PHE A 112 -7.74 -17.27 10.10
N PHE A 113 -7.02 -16.56 10.95
CA PHE A 113 -6.30 -17.14 12.07
C PHE A 113 -7.03 -16.87 13.37
N ARG A 114 -7.58 -17.93 13.98
CA ARG A 114 -8.22 -17.85 15.29
C ARG A 114 -7.18 -17.52 16.35
N GLN A 115 -7.45 -16.50 17.14
CA GLN A 115 -6.63 -16.08 18.27
C GLN A 115 -6.93 -16.96 19.50
N PRO A 116 -6.07 -16.96 20.54
CA PRO A 116 -6.23 -17.84 21.69
C PRO A 116 -7.62 -17.74 22.33
N THR A 117 -8.13 -18.87 22.81
CA THR A 117 -9.33 -18.87 23.65
C THR A 117 -9.02 -18.19 24.98
N GLU A 118 -10.04 -17.65 25.64
CA GLU A 118 -9.86 -17.02 26.97
C GLU A 118 -9.28 -18.01 27.99
N GLU A 119 -9.73 -19.27 27.96
CA GLU A 119 -9.20 -20.32 28.82
C GLU A 119 -7.74 -20.64 28.53
N ALA A 120 -7.37 -20.79 27.26
CA ALA A 120 -6.00 -21.08 26.85
C ALA A 120 -5.06 -19.92 27.18
N ALA A 121 -5.51 -18.69 26.97
CA ALA A 121 -4.76 -17.49 27.32
C ALA A 121 -4.57 -17.37 28.83
N ARG A 122 -5.62 -17.61 29.64
CA ARG A 122 -5.53 -17.58 31.10
C ARG A 122 -4.57 -18.64 31.63
N ARG A 123 -4.63 -19.87 31.10
CA ARG A 123 -3.71 -20.95 31.49
C ARG A 123 -2.25 -20.56 31.24
N LYS A 124 -1.97 -20.00 30.05
CA LYS A 124 -0.64 -19.53 29.67
C LYS A 124 -0.30 -18.12 30.18
N GLY A 125 -1.17 -17.52 31.00
CA GLY A 125 -1.10 -16.13 31.47
C GLY A 125 -0.96 -15.04 30.39
N ILE A 126 -1.30 -15.32 29.12
CA ILE A 126 -1.25 -14.36 28.01
C ILE A 126 -2.15 -13.17 28.35
N ARG A 127 -1.61 -11.95 28.25
CA ARG A 127 -2.33 -10.70 28.54
C ARG A 127 -2.64 -9.96 27.26
N CYS A 128 -3.93 -9.81 26.96
CA CYS A 128 -4.42 -8.95 25.90
C CYS A 128 -5.80 -8.41 26.25
N ALA A 129 -6.33 -7.52 25.41
CA ALA A 129 -7.69 -7.02 25.59
C ALA A 129 -8.71 -8.19 25.47
N PRO A 130 -9.77 -8.25 26.29
CA PRO A 130 -10.71 -9.38 26.30
C PRO A 130 -11.36 -9.67 24.94
N GLU A 131 -11.58 -8.64 24.11
CA GLU A 131 -12.13 -8.77 22.77
C GLU A 131 -11.21 -9.51 21.77
N VAL A 132 -9.93 -9.70 22.12
CA VAL A 132 -8.96 -10.47 21.32
C VAL A 132 -9.11 -11.98 21.53
N PHE A 133 -9.64 -12.44 22.67
CA PHE A 133 -9.86 -13.86 22.88
C PHE A 133 -10.90 -14.40 21.91
N ASP A 134 -10.67 -15.58 21.33
CA ASP A 134 -11.58 -16.19 20.34
C ASP A 134 -11.90 -15.30 19.13
N SER A 135 -11.08 -14.28 18.87
CA SER A 135 -11.18 -13.40 17.71
C SER A 135 -10.47 -14.01 16.50
N TYR A 136 -10.59 -13.35 15.34
CA TYR A 136 -9.89 -13.76 14.12
C TYR A 136 -9.01 -12.62 13.58
N ALA A 137 -7.73 -12.90 13.42
CA ALA A 137 -6.82 -12.07 12.64
C ALA A 137 -6.87 -12.54 11.18
N VAL A 138 -7.18 -11.64 10.26
CA VAL A 138 -7.40 -11.96 8.84
C VAL A 138 -6.23 -11.43 8.03
N TYR A 139 -5.60 -12.29 7.24
CA TYR A 139 -4.43 -11.96 6.44
C TYR A 139 -4.65 -12.29 4.97
N TRP A 140 -3.98 -11.54 4.10
CA TRP A 140 -3.79 -11.93 2.72
C TRP A 140 -2.59 -12.88 2.61
N LYS A 141 -2.73 -13.91 1.77
CA LYS A 141 -1.70 -14.92 1.50
C LYS A 141 -0.37 -14.31 1.05
N GLU A 142 -0.41 -13.17 0.35
CA GLU A 142 0.78 -12.43 -0.04
C GLU A 142 1.10 -11.36 1.00
N ARG A 143 2.36 -11.31 1.43
CA ARG A 143 2.86 -10.38 2.43
C ARG A 143 4.13 -9.72 1.90
N ASN A 144 4.51 -8.59 2.48
CA ASN A 144 5.59 -7.72 2.01
C ASN A 144 5.23 -6.98 0.70
N GLY A 145 6.13 -6.10 0.26
CA GLY A 145 5.95 -5.29 -0.94
C GLY A 145 4.69 -4.44 -0.87
N ARG A 146 3.79 -4.60 -1.85
CA ARG A 146 2.52 -3.84 -1.94
C ARG A 146 1.54 -4.16 -0.80
N PHE A 147 1.67 -5.31 -0.15
CA PHE A 147 0.74 -5.78 0.89
C PHE A 147 1.18 -5.44 2.32
N LYS A 148 2.39 -4.91 2.49
CA LYS A 148 2.97 -4.60 3.81
C LYS A 148 2.91 -5.83 4.74
N THR A 149 2.31 -5.74 5.92
CA THR A 149 2.15 -6.88 6.84
C THR A 149 1.25 -7.98 6.30
N GLY A 150 0.44 -7.69 5.28
CA GLY A 150 -0.60 -8.58 4.78
C GLY A 150 -1.84 -8.66 5.68
N LYS A 151 -1.82 -8.06 6.89
CA LYS A 151 -2.99 -8.03 7.78
C LYS A 151 -4.11 -7.24 7.10
N PHE A 152 -5.22 -7.92 6.84
CA PHE A 152 -6.39 -7.36 6.18
C PHE A 152 -7.35 -6.73 7.20
N CYS A 153 -7.74 -7.45 8.23
CA CYS A 153 -8.48 -6.90 9.35
C CYS A 153 -8.35 -7.79 10.59
N HIS A 154 -8.97 -7.36 11.68
CA HIS A 154 -9.18 -8.13 12.89
C HIS A 154 -10.68 -8.13 13.17
N ILE A 155 -11.29 -9.31 13.26
CA ILE A 155 -12.70 -9.47 13.64
C ILE A 155 -12.69 -9.87 15.12
N TYR A 156 -13.00 -8.91 15.98
CA TYR A 156 -12.95 -9.11 17.43
C TYR A 156 -14.14 -9.92 17.94
N ARG A 157 -13.96 -10.56 19.09
CA ARG A 157 -15.03 -11.27 19.79
C ARG A 157 -16.16 -10.32 20.14
N PRO A 158 -17.41 -10.62 19.78
CA PRO A 158 -18.51 -9.69 19.99
C PRO A 158 -18.85 -9.51 21.47
N ARG A 159 -19.02 -8.26 21.87
CA ARG A 159 -19.65 -7.92 23.14
C ARG A 159 -21.15 -7.79 22.92
N ILE A 160 -21.95 -8.43 23.76
CA ILE A 160 -23.40 -8.42 23.65
C ILE A 160 -23.94 -7.65 24.84
N ARG A 161 -24.86 -6.72 24.60
CA ARG A 161 -25.45 -5.87 25.63
C ARG A 161 -26.97 -5.79 25.51
N ASP A 162 -27.67 -5.92 26.62
CA ASP A 162 -29.13 -5.76 26.66
C ASP A 162 -29.55 -4.31 26.98
N ALA A 163 -30.85 -4.01 26.92
CA ALA A 163 -31.39 -2.68 27.19
C ALA A 163 -31.24 -2.22 28.65
N ARG A 164 -30.93 -3.13 29.58
CA ARG A 164 -30.60 -2.82 30.98
C ARG A 164 -29.11 -2.56 31.18
N GLY A 165 -28.29 -2.71 30.13
CA GLY A 165 -26.85 -2.55 30.18
C GLY A 165 -26.11 -3.77 30.74
N ARG A 166 -26.76 -4.93 30.88
CA ARG A 166 -26.05 -6.18 31.19
C ARG A 166 -25.23 -6.57 29.97
N GLU A 167 -24.05 -7.15 30.20
CA GLU A 167 -23.14 -7.50 29.12
C GLU A 167 -22.69 -8.96 29.24
N VAL A 168 -22.47 -9.59 28.08
CA VAL A 168 -21.89 -10.93 27.98
C VAL A 168 -21.03 -11.01 26.71
N TRP A 169 -20.06 -11.91 26.69
CA TRP A 169 -19.29 -12.17 25.49
C TRP A 169 -19.95 -13.24 24.63
N GLY A 170 -20.09 -12.95 23.33
CA GLY A 170 -20.52 -13.94 22.34
C GLY A 170 -19.40 -14.92 21.99
N ARG A 171 -19.76 -16.08 21.47
CA ARG A 171 -18.82 -17.01 20.81
C ARG A 171 -18.82 -16.70 19.32
N LEU A 172 -17.67 -16.27 18.80
CA LEU A 172 -17.45 -15.98 17.38
C LEU A 172 -16.90 -17.22 16.68
N GLU A 173 -17.52 -17.64 15.58
CA GLU A 173 -16.99 -18.70 14.72
C GLU A 173 -17.12 -18.32 13.25
N ILE A 174 -16.06 -18.58 12.49
CA ILE A 174 -16.04 -18.43 11.03
C ILE A 174 -15.77 -19.79 10.42
N THR A 175 -16.78 -20.34 9.73
CA THR A 175 -16.72 -21.64 9.07
C THR A 175 -17.06 -21.47 7.60
N GLY A 176 -16.07 -21.69 6.72
CA GLY A 176 -16.24 -21.48 5.29
C GLY A 176 -16.59 -20.04 4.95
N ARG A 177 -17.83 -19.81 4.49
CA ARG A 177 -18.35 -18.50 4.08
C ARG A 177 -19.36 -17.92 5.06
N VAL A 178 -19.44 -18.44 6.29
CA VAL A 178 -20.42 -17.97 7.28
C VAL A 178 -19.69 -17.54 8.55
N MET A 179 -19.98 -16.33 9.01
CA MET A 179 -19.62 -15.84 10.34
C MET A 179 -20.84 -15.99 11.26
N THR A 180 -20.63 -16.62 12.41
CA THR A 180 -21.68 -16.82 13.40
C THR A 180 -21.27 -16.23 14.74
N VAL A 181 -22.23 -15.64 15.43
CA VAL A 181 -22.10 -15.14 16.80
C VAL A 181 -23.15 -15.84 17.64
N THR A 182 -22.72 -16.71 18.54
CA THR A 182 -23.60 -17.42 19.47
C THR A 182 -23.70 -16.64 20.78
N ILE A 183 -24.91 -16.25 21.15
CA ILE A 183 -25.24 -15.62 22.43
C ILE A 183 -25.50 -16.74 23.46
N PRO A 184 -24.97 -16.65 24.70
CA PRO A 184 -25.30 -17.63 25.74
C PRO A 184 -26.81 -17.69 26.00
N GLU A 185 -27.42 -18.88 25.87
CA GLU A 185 -28.88 -19.06 25.91
C GLU A 185 -29.49 -18.59 27.23
N GLU A 186 -28.89 -18.98 28.35
CA GLU A 186 -29.34 -18.57 29.69
C GLU A 186 -29.35 -17.05 29.86
N TRP A 187 -28.33 -16.37 29.32
CA TRP A 187 -28.26 -14.91 29.37
C TRP A 187 -29.32 -14.25 28.49
N LEU A 188 -29.55 -14.82 27.29
CA LEU A 188 -30.51 -14.31 26.31
C LEU A 188 -31.96 -14.45 26.77
N ALA A 189 -32.29 -15.55 27.47
CA ALA A 189 -33.62 -15.80 28.03
C ALA A 189 -34.04 -14.71 29.03
N ASP A 190 -33.08 -14.14 29.77
CA ASP A 190 -33.32 -13.06 30.74
C ASP A 190 -33.14 -11.65 30.14
N ALA A 191 -32.79 -11.54 28.87
CA ALA A 191 -32.38 -10.28 28.24
C ALA A 191 -33.53 -9.29 28.07
N ALA A 192 -33.26 -8.01 28.38
CA ALA A 192 -34.15 -6.91 28.05
C ALA A 192 -33.87 -6.39 26.63
N TYR A 193 -34.89 -6.31 25.79
CA TYR A 193 -34.72 -5.85 24.42
C TYR A 193 -34.83 -4.31 24.30
N PRO A 194 -34.10 -3.67 23.37
CA PRO A 194 -33.25 -4.29 22.35
C PRO A 194 -31.94 -4.89 22.90
N VAL A 195 -31.52 -6.01 22.31
CA VAL A 195 -30.21 -6.63 22.52
C VAL A 195 -29.28 -6.23 21.37
N VAL A 196 -28.10 -5.73 21.70
CA VAL A 196 -27.06 -5.30 20.74
C VAL A 196 -25.99 -6.38 20.70
N VAL A 197 -25.72 -6.93 19.52
CA VAL A 197 -24.60 -7.83 19.24
C VAL A 197 -23.55 -7.03 18.46
N ASP A 198 -22.40 -6.74 19.07
CA ASP A 198 -21.37 -5.84 18.52
C ASP A 198 -20.10 -6.61 18.12
N PRO A 199 -19.99 -7.11 16.87
CA PRO A 199 -18.70 -7.42 16.27
C PRO A 199 -17.94 -6.14 15.88
N VAL A 200 -16.90 -5.82 16.65
CA VAL A 200 -15.93 -4.79 16.28
C VAL A 200 -14.99 -5.32 15.19
N ILE A 201 -14.77 -4.53 14.14
CA ILE A 201 -13.78 -4.83 13.11
C ILE A 201 -12.68 -3.77 13.12
N GLY A 202 -11.47 -4.21 13.44
CA GLY A 202 -10.26 -3.40 13.43
C GLY A 202 -9.47 -3.54 12.13
N THR A 203 -8.84 -2.46 11.70
CA THR A 203 -7.98 -2.47 10.49
C THR A 203 -6.52 -2.22 10.80
N GLN A 204 -6.16 -2.15 12.09
CA GLN A 204 -4.78 -2.01 12.53
C GLN A 204 -3.87 -3.05 11.85
N THR A 205 -2.69 -2.60 11.45
CA THR A 205 -1.73 -3.38 10.66
C THR A 205 -0.80 -4.24 11.52
N ARG A 206 -0.66 -3.89 12.81
CA ARG A 206 0.06 -4.66 13.83
C ARG A 206 -0.77 -5.83 14.38
N GLY A 207 -0.08 -6.77 14.99
CA GLY A 207 -0.67 -7.88 15.75
C GLY A 207 -1.41 -7.41 17.01
N ALA A 208 -2.30 -8.26 17.52
CA ALA A 208 -3.11 -7.96 18.71
C ALA A 208 -2.49 -8.45 20.02
N LEU A 209 -1.46 -9.32 19.96
CA LEU A 209 -0.81 -9.91 21.13
C LEU A 209 0.60 -9.34 21.30
N ASN A 210 1.03 -9.18 22.54
CA ASN A 210 2.39 -8.74 22.88
C ASN A 210 2.97 -9.51 24.07
N THR A 211 2.36 -10.63 24.47
CA THR A 211 2.91 -11.55 25.47
C THR A 211 2.88 -12.97 24.93
N ILE A 212 3.95 -13.74 25.15
CA ILE A 212 4.10 -15.11 24.67
C ILE A 212 4.77 -15.95 25.75
N ASP A 213 4.38 -17.22 25.81
CA ASP A 213 5.06 -18.24 26.60
C ASP A 213 5.94 -19.04 25.63
N TRP A 214 7.23 -18.71 25.59
CA TRP A 214 8.18 -19.31 24.66
C TRP A 214 8.38 -20.81 24.94
N ASN A 215 8.42 -21.19 26.23
CA ASN A 215 8.83 -22.52 26.68
C ASN A 215 7.64 -23.40 27.13
N ASN A 216 6.41 -22.87 27.11
CA ASN A 216 5.23 -23.51 27.69
C ASN A 216 5.40 -23.80 29.20
N GLU A 217 5.98 -22.86 29.93
CA GLU A 217 6.29 -22.97 31.36
C GLU A 217 5.27 -22.21 32.24
N ASP A 218 4.14 -21.77 31.66
CA ASP A 218 3.12 -20.94 32.30
C ASP A 218 3.69 -19.62 32.85
N ASN A 219 4.80 -19.16 32.27
CA ASN A 219 5.49 -17.92 32.61
C ASN A 219 5.58 -17.01 31.37
N PRO A 220 4.45 -16.40 30.96
CA PRO A 220 4.42 -15.56 29.78
C PRO A 220 5.23 -14.29 30.01
N HIS A 221 6.08 -13.99 29.04
CA HIS A 221 6.81 -12.74 28.99
C HIS A 221 6.22 -11.84 27.91
N ARG A 222 6.69 -10.59 27.83
CA ARG A 222 6.47 -9.78 26.63
C ARG A 222 6.96 -10.57 25.42
N PHE A 223 6.39 -10.34 24.24
CA PHE A 223 6.97 -10.86 23.01
C PHE A 223 8.27 -10.08 22.78
N TYR A 224 9.38 -10.69 23.20
CA TYR A 224 10.72 -10.15 23.07
C TYR A 224 11.67 -11.19 22.49
N LEU A 225 12.66 -10.70 21.74
CA LEU A 225 13.81 -11.46 21.29
C LEU A 225 15.04 -10.77 21.89
N GLU A 226 15.76 -11.44 22.77
CA GLU A 226 17.00 -10.95 23.36
C GLU A 226 18.16 -11.77 22.83
N LEU A 227 19.15 -11.11 22.20
CA LEU A 227 20.32 -11.78 21.61
C LEU A 227 19.92 -13.00 20.73
N GLN A 228 18.82 -12.84 20.01
CA GLN A 228 18.17 -13.86 19.20
C GLN A 228 17.74 -13.28 17.87
N MET A 229 17.70 -14.12 16.85
CA MET A 229 16.92 -13.84 15.65
C MET A 229 15.59 -14.59 15.67
N GLY A 230 14.55 -13.96 15.14
CA GLY A 230 13.21 -14.55 15.02
C GLY A 230 12.62 -14.24 13.66
N MET A 231 12.07 -15.24 12.98
CA MET A 231 11.63 -15.13 11.59
C MET A 231 10.37 -15.95 11.28
N SER A 232 9.52 -15.39 10.43
CA SER A 232 8.33 -16.04 9.88
C SER A 232 8.59 -16.53 8.46
N LYS A 233 7.93 -17.62 8.07
CA LYS A 233 7.96 -18.14 6.70
C LYS A 233 7.00 -17.38 5.79
N PHE A 234 7.43 -17.11 4.55
CA PHE A 234 6.63 -16.47 3.51
C PHE A 234 6.84 -17.12 2.14
N ILE A 235 5.95 -16.84 1.20
CA ILE A 235 6.08 -17.19 -0.22
C ILE A 235 6.11 -15.90 -1.03
N ALA A 236 7.11 -15.74 -1.90
CA ALA A 236 7.26 -14.56 -2.73
C ALA A 236 6.19 -14.56 -3.84
N SER A 237 5.32 -13.53 -3.88
CA SER A 237 4.33 -13.44 -4.96
C SER A 237 4.86 -12.78 -6.23
N SER A 238 5.95 -12.03 -6.12
CA SER A 238 6.69 -11.45 -7.23
C SER A 238 8.19 -11.57 -6.97
N ALA A 239 8.99 -11.35 -8.02
CA ALA A 239 10.44 -11.36 -7.87
C ALA A 239 10.88 -10.24 -6.91
N ILE A 240 11.74 -10.60 -5.95
CA ILE A 240 12.31 -9.70 -4.94
C ILE A 240 13.81 -9.60 -5.21
N ALA A 241 14.31 -8.39 -5.44
CA ALA A 241 15.73 -8.16 -5.74
C ALA A 241 16.17 -6.78 -5.27
N GLY A 242 17.48 -6.59 -5.13
CA GLY A 242 18.10 -5.31 -4.86
C GLY A 242 17.91 -4.82 -3.43
N ILE A 243 17.72 -3.50 -3.27
CA ILE A 243 17.58 -2.84 -1.98
C ILE A 243 16.14 -3.02 -1.46
N CYS A 244 16.05 -3.43 -0.20
CA CYS A 244 14.80 -3.57 0.54
C CYS A 244 14.79 -2.62 1.74
N THR A 245 13.61 -2.12 2.09
CA THR A 245 13.36 -1.38 3.32
C THR A 245 12.38 -2.17 4.16
N SER A 246 12.87 -2.76 5.24
CA SER A 246 12.09 -3.40 6.28
C SER A 246 11.46 -2.40 7.24
N TYR A 247 10.42 -2.83 7.93
CA TYR A 247 9.69 -2.12 8.97
C TYR A 247 9.32 -3.12 10.05
N ILE A 248 9.66 -2.83 11.30
CA ILE A 248 9.18 -3.56 12.47
C ILE A 248 8.41 -2.62 13.37
N TYR A 249 7.33 -3.11 13.97
CA TYR A 249 6.59 -2.31 14.94
C TYR A 249 7.25 -2.42 16.30
N SER A 250 7.87 -1.35 16.79
CA SER A 250 8.39 -1.26 18.15
C SER A 250 7.42 -0.49 19.04
N TYR A 251 7.32 -0.90 20.31
CA TYR A 251 6.39 -0.31 21.29
C TYR A 251 7.00 -0.09 22.68
N CYS A 252 8.27 -0.45 22.88
CA CYS A 252 8.92 -0.38 24.19
C CYS A 252 10.29 0.31 24.08
N SER A 253 10.64 1.02 25.14
CA SER A 253 11.95 1.62 25.38
C SER A 253 12.68 0.74 26.40
N ASP A 254 13.73 0.05 25.97
CA ASP A 254 14.47 -0.93 26.77
C ASP A 254 15.76 -1.39 26.04
N ASP A 255 16.62 -0.42 25.65
CA ASP A 255 17.91 -0.65 24.99
C ASP A 255 17.83 -1.64 23.79
N ALA A 256 16.75 -1.50 23.01
CA ALA A 256 16.42 -2.41 21.93
C ALA A 256 17.08 -1.96 20.63
N ASN A 257 17.80 -2.86 19.95
CA ASN A 257 18.22 -2.63 18.58
C ASN A 257 18.33 -3.96 17.82
N GLY A 258 18.20 -3.86 16.50
CA GLY A 258 18.21 -5.04 15.66
C GLY A 258 18.27 -4.70 14.18
N GLN A 259 18.32 -5.74 13.38
CA GLN A 259 18.41 -5.61 11.93
C GLN A 259 17.56 -6.66 11.23
N ALA A 260 16.94 -6.28 10.12
CA ALA A 260 16.12 -7.19 9.33
C ALA A 260 16.97 -8.24 8.63
N VAL A 261 16.51 -9.48 8.63
CA VAL A 261 17.21 -10.60 8.01
C VAL A 261 16.29 -11.39 7.09
N ILE A 262 16.86 -11.92 6.01
CA ILE A 262 16.19 -12.87 5.12
C ILE A 262 17.05 -14.11 4.93
N PHE A 263 16.42 -15.28 5.00
CA PHE A 263 17.03 -16.58 4.74
C PHE A 263 16.25 -17.33 3.67
N SER A 264 16.94 -18.19 2.91
CA SER A 264 16.27 -19.12 1.98
C SER A 264 15.46 -20.14 2.76
N ASP A 265 14.45 -20.75 2.13
CA ASP A 265 13.84 -21.96 2.68
C ASP A 265 14.68 -23.19 2.31
N LEU A 266 14.94 -24.04 3.30
CA LEU A 266 15.53 -25.36 3.19
C LEU A 266 14.58 -26.35 3.85
N ALA A 267 13.68 -26.95 3.05
CA ALA A 267 12.71 -27.95 3.52
C ALA A 267 11.86 -27.51 4.73
N ASN A 268 11.30 -26.29 4.69
CA ASN A 268 10.57 -25.68 5.82
C ASN A 268 11.42 -25.30 7.04
N PHE A 269 12.71 -25.05 6.81
CA PHE A 269 13.61 -24.41 7.77
C PHE A 269 14.33 -23.23 7.11
N PRO A 270 14.73 -22.21 7.87
CA PRO A 270 15.65 -21.20 7.36
C PRO A 270 16.98 -21.89 6.98
N GLY A 271 17.46 -21.60 5.77
CA GLY A 271 18.67 -22.16 5.20
C GLY A 271 19.83 -21.17 5.25
N THR A 272 20.19 -20.62 4.09
CA THR A 272 21.30 -19.69 3.94
C THR A 272 20.81 -18.24 3.95
N ARG A 273 21.57 -17.35 4.58
CA ARG A 273 21.32 -15.90 4.63
C ARG A 273 21.27 -15.34 3.20
N LEU A 274 20.17 -14.68 2.86
CA LEU A 274 19.97 -13.95 1.61
C LEU A 274 20.14 -12.44 1.77
N SER A 275 19.91 -11.90 2.96
CA SER A 275 20.14 -10.48 3.25
C SER A 275 21.64 -10.17 3.36
N ARG A 276 22.02 -8.95 2.98
CA ARG A 276 23.38 -8.38 3.01
C ARG A 276 23.30 -6.89 3.33
N ASN A 277 24.35 -6.32 3.90
CA ASN A 277 24.41 -4.89 4.23
C ASN A 277 23.20 -4.44 5.08
N GLU A 278 22.82 -5.29 6.04
CA GLU A 278 21.77 -5.03 7.01
C GLU A 278 22.17 -3.84 7.89
N VAL A 279 21.25 -2.89 8.03
CA VAL A 279 21.45 -1.74 8.91
C VAL A 279 20.85 -2.05 10.27
N ILE A 280 21.69 -2.03 11.31
CA ILE A 280 21.26 -2.03 12.70
C ILE A 280 20.52 -0.72 12.95
N VAL A 281 19.31 -0.83 13.48
CA VAL A 281 18.47 0.31 13.83
C VAL A 281 18.15 0.29 15.31
N ASP A 282 18.05 1.49 15.86
CA ASP A 282 17.54 1.71 17.20
C ASP A 282 16.04 1.41 17.22
N LEU A 283 15.66 0.47 18.06
CA LEU A 283 14.28 0.04 18.29
C LEU A 283 13.76 0.56 19.64
N ASP A 284 14.60 1.22 20.43
CA ASP A 284 14.19 1.90 21.64
C ASP A 284 13.31 3.09 21.26
N THR A 285 12.03 2.98 21.55
CA THR A 285 11.08 4.05 21.28
C THR A 285 10.16 4.34 22.46
N THR A 286 10.00 5.62 22.75
CA THR A 286 9.01 6.11 23.74
C THR A 286 7.60 6.17 23.15
N THR A 287 7.47 6.08 21.83
CA THR A 287 6.18 6.10 21.12
C THR A 287 6.10 4.94 20.14
N GLU A 288 5.01 4.18 20.21
CA GLU A 288 4.82 3.01 19.36
C GLU A 288 4.82 3.40 17.86
N ALA A 289 5.68 2.76 17.06
CA ALA A 289 5.88 3.13 15.66
C ALA A 289 6.47 1.99 14.81
N TRP A 290 6.28 2.11 13.50
CA TRP A 290 7.01 1.33 12.50
C TRP A 290 8.42 1.90 12.32
N ILE A 291 9.44 1.14 12.71
CA ILE A 291 10.84 1.53 12.59
C ILE A 291 11.44 0.94 11.31
N PRO A 292 11.95 1.76 10.37
CA PRO A 292 12.52 1.29 9.13
C PRO A 292 13.97 0.84 9.28
N SER A 293 14.35 -0.28 8.66
CA SER A 293 15.75 -0.73 8.47
C SER A 293 15.98 -1.13 7.01
N THR A 294 17.20 -1.02 6.49
CA THR A 294 17.53 -1.38 5.10
C THR A 294 18.47 -2.57 5.00
N PHE A 295 18.34 -3.33 3.92
CA PHE A 295 19.26 -4.38 3.53
C PHE A 295 19.24 -4.58 2.01
N THR A 296 20.18 -5.36 1.50
CA THR A 296 20.27 -5.80 0.10
C THR A 296 20.13 -7.32 0.01
N LEU A 297 19.70 -7.85 -1.14
CA LEU A 297 19.66 -9.29 -1.36
C LEU A 297 20.89 -9.78 -2.13
N SER A 298 21.47 -10.91 -1.70
CA SER A 298 22.58 -11.58 -2.37
C SER A 298 22.19 -12.19 -3.72
N ARG A 299 20.90 -12.51 -3.90
CA ARG A 299 20.29 -12.95 -5.16
C ARG A 299 18.82 -12.55 -5.23
N THR A 300 18.26 -12.62 -6.43
CA THR A 300 16.80 -12.52 -6.62
C THR A 300 16.10 -13.73 -5.97
N ILE A 301 15.03 -13.46 -5.24
CA ILE A 301 14.05 -14.45 -4.79
C ILE A 301 12.97 -14.53 -5.87
N SER A 302 12.78 -15.72 -6.44
CA SER A 302 11.83 -15.93 -7.55
C SER A 302 10.38 -15.93 -7.08
N PRO A 303 9.41 -15.54 -7.94
CA PRO A 303 8.00 -15.77 -7.65
C PRO A 303 7.72 -17.25 -7.34
N GLY A 304 6.92 -17.52 -6.31
CA GLY A 304 6.62 -18.85 -5.80
C GLY A 304 7.68 -19.44 -4.86
N GLU A 305 8.84 -18.80 -4.73
CA GLU A 305 9.89 -19.27 -3.82
C GLU A 305 9.54 -18.97 -2.36
N ALA A 306 9.71 -19.97 -1.50
CA ALA A 306 9.58 -19.80 -0.07
C ALA A 306 10.85 -19.19 0.54
N PHE A 307 10.69 -18.31 1.51
CA PHE A 307 11.79 -17.68 2.24
C PHE A 307 11.38 -17.37 3.67
N TRP A 308 12.36 -17.03 4.49
CA TRP A 308 12.16 -16.64 5.89
C TRP A 308 12.55 -15.19 6.06
N TYR A 309 11.69 -14.40 6.68
CA TYR A 309 11.94 -12.99 6.97
C TYR A 309 11.69 -12.71 8.44
N GLY A 310 12.58 -11.93 9.03
CA GLY A 310 12.55 -11.64 10.45
C GLY A 310 13.52 -10.55 10.87
N TYR A 311 13.83 -10.52 12.15
CA TYR A 311 14.79 -9.62 12.76
C TYR A 311 15.80 -10.38 13.59
N ASN A 312 17.06 -9.96 13.51
CA ASN A 312 18.11 -10.33 14.45
C ASN A 312 18.22 -9.23 15.52
N ALA A 313 17.84 -9.56 16.75
CA ALA A 313 18.01 -8.69 17.91
C ALA A 313 19.47 -8.72 18.36
N LYS A 314 20.11 -7.55 18.38
CA LYS A 314 21.49 -7.41 18.88
C LYS A 314 21.53 -7.17 20.39
N TYR A 315 20.47 -6.58 20.95
CA TYR A 315 20.21 -6.57 22.39
C TYR A 315 18.79 -7.06 22.63
N GLY A 316 17.79 -6.26 22.24
CA GLY A 316 16.38 -6.61 22.35
C GLY A 316 15.56 -6.20 21.13
N VAL A 317 14.45 -6.91 20.89
CA VAL A 317 13.35 -6.52 19.99
C VAL A 317 12.04 -6.76 20.71
N TYR A 318 11.22 -5.72 20.88
CA TYR A 318 9.86 -5.81 21.43
C TYR A 318 8.84 -5.48 20.35
N THR A 319 7.97 -6.45 20.01
CA THR A 319 6.95 -6.23 18.96
C THR A 319 5.63 -6.94 19.26
N TYR A 320 4.62 -6.67 18.44
CA TYR A 320 3.34 -7.36 18.49
C TYR A 320 3.33 -8.55 17.53
N TYR A 321 2.42 -9.48 17.77
CA TYR A 321 2.16 -10.59 16.87
C TYR A 321 0.67 -10.98 16.87
N ASP A 322 0.28 -11.78 15.89
CA ASP A 322 -0.95 -12.57 15.93
C ASP A 322 -0.59 -14.05 15.91
N VAL A 323 -1.43 -14.89 16.51
CA VAL A 323 -1.29 -16.34 16.37
C VAL A 323 -1.58 -16.72 14.92
N GLY A 324 -0.67 -17.47 14.30
CA GLY A 324 -0.77 -17.93 12.92
C GLY A 324 0.60 -18.18 12.29
N GLY A 325 0.62 -18.75 11.09
CA GLY A 325 1.87 -18.97 10.35
C GLY A 325 2.88 -19.90 11.04
N THR A 326 4.14 -19.80 10.60
CA THR A 326 5.27 -20.58 11.11
C THR A 326 6.40 -19.65 11.47
N PHE A 327 6.85 -19.72 12.73
CA PHE A 327 7.91 -18.89 13.28
C PHE A 327 9.00 -19.76 13.90
N ARG A 328 10.25 -19.33 13.73
CA ARG A 328 11.43 -19.95 14.33
C ARG A 328 12.33 -18.88 14.92
N LYS A 329 13.08 -19.25 15.95
CA LYS A 329 14.10 -18.42 16.57
C LYS A 329 15.44 -19.16 16.64
N MET A 330 16.51 -18.40 16.77
CA MET A 330 17.87 -18.90 16.94
C MET A 330 18.65 -17.94 17.83
N TRP A 331 19.43 -18.47 18.75
CA TRP A 331 20.36 -17.69 19.58
C TRP A 331 21.51 -17.10 18.75
N THR A 332 21.82 -15.83 18.98
CA THR A 332 22.85 -15.09 18.22
C THR A 332 23.90 -14.40 19.08
N GLU A 333 23.88 -14.58 20.41
CA GLU A 333 24.83 -13.97 21.37
C GLU A 333 26.31 -14.19 21.02
N GLY A 334 26.67 -15.37 20.50
CA GLY A 334 28.06 -15.69 20.13
C GLY A 334 28.51 -15.21 18.75
N TYR A 335 27.69 -14.45 18.03
CA TYR A 335 27.99 -14.03 16.65
C TYR A 335 28.23 -12.52 16.54
N ASP A 336 29.39 -12.17 15.96
CA ASP A 336 29.75 -10.77 15.70
C ASP A 336 28.80 -10.10 14.68
N ASP A 337 28.27 -10.84 13.72
CA ASP A 337 27.29 -10.40 12.70
C ASP A 337 26.16 -11.41 12.53
N VAL A 338 25.18 -11.16 11.65
CA VAL A 338 24.17 -12.14 11.26
C VAL A 338 24.86 -13.41 10.71
N PRO A 339 24.59 -14.59 11.28
CA PRO A 339 25.09 -15.86 10.77
C PRO A 339 24.76 -16.09 9.29
N GLU A 340 25.67 -16.73 8.54
CA GLU A 340 25.42 -17.13 7.15
C GLU A 340 24.42 -18.30 7.03
N THR A 341 24.28 -19.09 8.10
CA THR A 341 23.37 -20.23 8.16
C THR A 341 22.58 -20.21 9.46
N PHE A 342 21.34 -20.66 9.39
CA PHE A 342 20.49 -20.85 10.56
C PHE A 342 20.76 -22.23 11.15
N SER A 343 21.19 -22.29 12.41
CA SER A 343 21.68 -23.53 13.06
C SER A 343 20.74 -24.11 14.11
N ASP A 344 19.70 -23.36 14.52
CA ASP A 344 18.75 -23.82 15.53
C ASP A 344 17.51 -24.46 14.88
N TYR A 345 17.47 -25.78 14.84
CA TYR A 345 16.36 -26.51 14.21
C TYR A 345 15.27 -26.92 15.21
N GLY A 346 15.26 -26.34 16.41
CA GLY A 346 14.35 -26.69 17.49
C GLY A 346 12.90 -26.26 17.27
N GLU A 347 12.35 -25.61 18.29
CA GLU A 347 10.92 -25.33 18.44
C GLU A 347 10.33 -24.48 17.30
N VAL A 348 9.02 -24.63 17.11
CA VAL A 348 8.23 -23.91 16.13
C VAL A 348 7.05 -23.26 16.84
N TRP A 349 6.85 -21.98 16.58
CA TRP A 349 5.71 -21.24 17.11
C TRP A 349 4.76 -20.83 15.99
N SER A 350 3.48 -20.72 16.34
CA SER A 350 2.47 -20.14 15.46
C SER A 350 2.40 -18.64 15.71
N VAL A 351 3.35 -17.91 15.12
CA VAL A 351 3.49 -16.46 15.27
C VAL A 351 3.58 -15.79 13.89
N ILE A 352 2.76 -14.76 13.70
CA ILE A 352 2.93 -13.77 12.63
C ILE A 352 3.43 -12.48 13.28
N MET A 353 4.73 -12.23 13.16
CA MET A 353 5.36 -11.04 13.74
C MET A 353 4.90 -9.76 13.03
N SER A 354 4.76 -8.66 13.77
CA SER A 354 4.43 -7.33 13.22
C SER A 354 5.65 -6.70 12.55
N ALA A 355 6.03 -7.29 11.42
CA ALA A 355 7.12 -6.84 10.58
C ALA A 355 6.75 -7.05 9.10
N TYR A 356 7.28 -6.20 8.23
CA TYR A 356 7.20 -6.38 6.79
C TYR A 356 8.36 -5.66 6.11
N PHE A 357 8.60 -5.93 4.83
CA PHE A 357 9.51 -5.11 4.04
C PHE A 357 8.91 -4.70 2.69
N SER A 358 9.33 -3.54 2.21
CA SER A 358 9.08 -3.05 0.87
C SER A 358 10.32 -3.27 0.00
N TYR A 359 10.09 -3.53 -1.27
CA TYR A 359 11.13 -3.71 -2.28
C TYR A 359 10.64 -3.12 -3.60
N THR A 360 11.59 -2.74 -4.44
CA THR A 360 11.27 -2.32 -5.82
C THR A 360 11.42 -3.55 -6.70
N SER A 361 10.32 -4.12 -7.18
CA SER A 361 10.42 -5.16 -8.20
C SER A 361 11.12 -4.56 -9.44
N PRO A 362 12.19 -5.17 -9.97
CA PRO A 362 12.79 -4.71 -11.21
C PRO A 362 11.72 -4.79 -12.31
N ALA A 363 11.24 -3.63 -12.75
CA ALA A 363 10.25 -3.56 -13.81
C ALA A 363 10.94 -3.87 -15.14
N THR A 364 10.89 -5.13 -15.57
CA THR A 364 11.36 -5.52 -16.90
C THR A 364 10.32 -5.11 -17.92
N TYR A 365 10.48 -3.93 -18.52
CA TYR A 365 9.63 -3.49 -19.62
C TYR A 365 10.11 -4.12 -20.93
N THR A 366 9.56 -5.28 -21.29
CA THR A 366 9.77 -5.84 -22.63
C THR A 366 8.85 -5.11 -23.61
N ARG A 367 9.40 -4.15 -24.38
CA ARG A 367 8.69 -3.55 -25.51
C ARG A 367 8.93 -4.40 -26.76
N THR A 368 7.96 -5.23 -27.10
CA THR A 368 7.95 -5.92 -28.40
C THR A 368 7.43 -4.94 -29.45
N CYS A 369 8.33 -4.37 -30.25
CA CYS A 369 7.94 -3.59 -31.43
C CYS A 369 7.61 -4.55 -32.58
N THR A 370 6.35 -4.99 -32.70
CA THR A 370 5.84 -5.68 -33.90
C THR A 370 5.58 -4.66 -35.01
N GLY A 371 6.66 -4.18 -35.61
CA GLY A 371 6.59 -3.42 -36.85
C GLY A 371 6.77 -4.35 -38.05
N ASN A 372 5.71 -4.60 -38.82
CA ASN A 372 5.83 -5.05 -40.21
C ASN A 372 6.37 -3.87 -41.05
N ALA A 373 7.65 -3.53 -40.85
CA ALA A 373 8.34 -2.57 -41.69
C ALA A 373 8.97 -3.33 -42.86
N GLY A 374 8.13 -3.68 -43.85
CA GLY A 374 8.66 -3.93 -45.19
C GLY A 374 9.38 -2.67 -45.67
N LEU A 375 10.61 -2.82 -46.16
CA LEU A 375 11.51 -1.76 -46.63
C LEU A 375 10.88 -0.79 -47.64
N THR A 376 9.75 -1.16 -48.25
CA THR A 376 8.99 -0.38 -49.24
C THR A 376 7.98 0.61 -48.64
N GLY A 377 7.60 0.48 -47.37
CA GLY A 377 6.61 1.38 -46.72
C GLY A 377 7.13 2.77 -46.33
N SER A 378 8.44 2.97 -46.37
CA SER A 378 9.12 4.20 -45.96
C SER A 378 9.10 5.30 -47.03
N ALA A 379 8.93 4.93 -48.31
CA ALA A 379 8.89 5.87 -49.43
C ALA A 379 7.48 6.44 -49.65
N SER A 380 6.44 5.61 -49.52
CA SER A 380 5.04 6.00 -49.64
C SER A 380 4.58 6.93 -48.51
N ARG A 381 5.13 6.79 -47.29
CA ARG A 381 4.89 7.76 -46.20
C ARG A 381 5.55 9.11 -46.43
N ARG A 382 6.69 9.18 -47.14
CA ARG A 382 7.32 10.47 -47.52
C ARG A 382 6.46 11.25 -48.52
N ALA A 383 5.83 10.56 -49.46
CA ALA A 383 4.95 11.19 -50.45
C ALA A 383 3.58 11.63 -49.88
N GLY A 384 3.04 10.90 -48.90
CA GLY A 384 1.77 11.24 -48.24
C GLY A 384 1.86 12.47 -47.34
N VAL A 385 2.98 12.64 -46.62
CA VAL A 385 3.19 13.80 -45.73
C VAL A 385 3.41 15.10 -46.50
N ALA A 386 3.89 15.04 -47.74
CA ALA A 386 4.12 16.21 -48.59
C ALA A 386 2.85 16.76 -49.28
N ARG A 387 1.74 16.00 -49.32
CA ARG A 387 0.50 16.41 -50.01
C ARG A 387 -0.59 16.99 -49.10
N ILE A 388 -0.50 16.81 -47.78
CA ILE A 388 -1.50 17.34 -46.81
C ILE A 388 -1.00 18.66 -46.23
N SER A 389 -0.65 19.60 -47.12
CA SER A 389 -0.08 20.90 -46.76
C SER A 389 -0.88 22.03 -47.39
N SER A 390 -2.14 22.18 -47.00
CA SER A 390 -2.91 23.41 -47.23
C SER A 390 -4.16 23.54 -46.36
N ALA A 391 -4.15 23.04 -45.12
CA ALA A 391 -5.20 23.36 -44.17
C ALA A 391 -4.68 23.31 -42.72
N SER A 392 -4.82 24.44 -42.05
CA SER A 392 -4.53 24.79 -40.65
C SER A 392 -4.83 23.68 -39.63
N VAL A 393 -3.86 23.24 -38.80
CA VAL A 393 -4.06 22.67 -37.44
C VAL A 393 -2.74 22.59 -36.61
N GLY A 394 -2.75 23.19 -35.40
CA GLY A 394 -2.42 22.57 -34.09
C GLY A 394 -0.96 22.25 -33.64
N ALA A 395 -0.61 22.72 -32.44
CA ALA A 395 0.68 22.52 -31.74
C ALA A 395 1.14 21.05 -31.58
N ASN A 396 0.21 20.10 -31.47
CA ASN A 396 0.54 18.67 -31.35
C ASN A 396 1.24 18.09 -32.60
N LEU A 397 0.94 18.63 -33.78
CA LEU A 397 1.60 18.17 -35.02
C LEU A 397 3.06 18.62 -35.08
N ALA A 398 3.34 19.82 -34.56
CA ALA A 398 4.68 20.38 -34.56
C ALA A 398 5.59 19.73 -33.49
N VAL A 399 5.03 19.34 -32.33
CA VAL A 399 5.74 18.49 -31.36
C VAL A 399 6.13 17.15 -31.96
N ASN A 400 5.21 16.49 -32.68
CA ASN A 400 5.50 15.22 -33.36
C ASN A 400 6.54 15.38 -34.48
N ARG A 401 6.57 16.53 -35.18
CA ARG A 401 7.64 16.86 -36.15
C ARG A 401 9.01 17.07 -35.47
N CYS A 402 9.07 17.74 -34.33
CA CYS A 402 10.32 17.92 -33.57
C CYS A 402 10.88 16.58 -33.08
N VAL A 403 10.02 15.68 -32.60
CA VAL A 403 10.43 14.33 -32.18
C VAL A 403 10.91 13.49 -33.36
N GLY A 404 10.27 13.62 -34.53
CA GLY A 404 10.71 12.97 -35.77
C GLY A 404 12.08 13.45 -36.26
N LEU A 405 12.31 14.77 -36.25
CA LEU A 405 13.59 15.38 -36.64
C LEU A 405 14.73 14.99 -35.69
N ASN A 406 14.46 14.91 -34.39
CA ASN A 406 15.46 14.53 -33.39
C ASN A 406 15.93 13.07 -33.55
N ARG A 407 15.04 12.19 -34.01
CA ARG A 407 15.38 10.79 -34.38
C ARG A 407 16.17 10.69 -35.68
N MET A 408 16.06 11.66 -36.58
CA MET A 408 16.86 11.71 -37.81
C MET A 408 18.26 12.25 -37.56
N SER A 409 18.41 13.23 -36.65
CA SER A 409 19.73 13.77 -36.29
C SER A 409 20.63 12.78 -35.55
N SER A 410 20.05 11.82 -34.81
CA SER A 410 20.81 10.77 -34.14
C SER A 410 21.48 9.76 -35.08
N GLY A 411 21.25 9.86 -36.40
CA GLY A 411 21.89 9.01 -37.42
C GLY A 411 22.70 9.76 -38.49
N SER A 412 22.89 11.07 -38.39
CA SER A 412 23.54 11.87 -39.44
C SER A 412 25.07 11.92 -39.27
N VAL A 413 25.83 11.47 -40.26
CA VAL A 413 27.33 11.38 -40.18
C VAL A 413 28.04 12.51 -40.95
N SER A 414 27.34 13.40 -41.67
CA SER A 414 27.97 14.50 -42.41
C SER A 414 27.47 15.89 -42.02
N VAL A 415 28.38 16.87 -42.04
CA VAL A 415 28.12 18.28 -41.69
C VAL A 415 27.06 18.92 -42.59
N GLY A 416 26.93 18.48 -43.85
CA GLY A 416 25.90 18.97 -44.78
C GLY A 416 24.48 18.53 -44.39
N GLU A 417 24.32 17.31 -43.89
CA GLU A 417 23.04 16.77 -43.40
C GLU A 417 22.60 17.45 -42.10
N ILE A 418 23.57 17.74 -41.21
CA ILE A 418 23.33 18.49 -39.98
C ILE A 418 22.84 19.91 -40.30
N LYS A 419 23.46 20.61 -41.27
CA LYS A 419 23.00 21.93 -41.71
C LYS A 419 21.57 21.91 -42.24
N LYS A 420 21.20 20.92 -43.06
CA LYS A 420 19.82 20.75 -43.57
C LYS A 420 18.82 20.49 -42.45
N THR A 421 19.20 19.67 -41.47
CA THR A 421 18.37 19.35 -40.31
C THR A 421 18.15 20.55 -39.41
N ILE A 422 19.22 21.32 -39.12
CA ILE A 422 19.13 22.59 -38.39
C ILE A 422 18.21 23.55 -39.13
N PHE A 423 18.40 23.73 -40.45
CA PHE A 423 17.60 24.65 -41.26
C PHE A 423 16.11 24.29 -41.24
N ALA A 424 15.78 23.00 -41.39
CA ALA A 424 14.42 22.48 -41.29
C ALA A 424 13.82 22.70 -39.90
N PHE A 425 14.61 22.51 -38.84
CA PHE A 425 14.19 22.74 -37.46
C PHE A 425 13.91 24.22 -37.18
N THR A 426 14.79 25.14 -37.62
CA THR A 426 14.56 26.60 -37.52
C THR A 426 13.31 27.04 -38.25
N ARG A 427 12.98 26.43 -39.40
CA ARG A 427 11.77 26.75 -40.16
C ARG A 427 10.51 26.33 -39.40
N VAL A 428 10.49 25.12 -38.83
CA VAL A 428 9.36 24.66 -37.99
C VAL A 428 9.21 25.52 -36.74
N LEU A 429 10.32 25.94 -36.12
CA LEU A 429 10.30 26.86 -34.98
C LEU A 429 9.79 28.25 -35.36
N ALA A 430 10.18 28.78 -36.51
CA ALA A 430 9.67 30.05 -37.02
C ALA A 430 8.16 29.97 -37.30
N ASP A 431 7.70 28.88 -37.92
CA ASP A 431 6.28 28.62 -38.19
C ASP A 431 5.46 28.44 -36.88
N MET A 432 6.04 27.85 -35.83
CA MET A 432 5.42 27.76 -34.50
C MET A 432 5.39 29.11 -33.76
N LEU A 433 6.39 29.98 -33.99
CA LEU A 433 6.53 31.26 -33.31
C LEU A 433 5.79 32.42 -34.01
N ASP A 434 5.27 32.20 -35.22
CA ASP A 434 4.33 33.10 -35.91
C ASP A 434 2.91 33.06 -35.31
N VAL A 435 2.73 32.39 -34.17
CA VAL A 435 1.62 32.67 -33.26
C VAL A 435 1.86 34.04 -32.64
N LYS A 436 1.34 35.07 -33.33
CA LYS A 436 1.22 36.54 -33.10
C LYS A 436 1.55 37.25 -31.76
N ARG A 437 2.09 36.60 -30.72
CA ARG A 437 2.46 37.21 -29.42
C ARG A 437 3.67 36.55 -28.73
N SER A 438 4.68 36.06 -29.47
CA SER A 438 5.94 35.65 -28.81
C SER A 438 6.74 36.87 -28.32
N SER A 439 7.28 36.79 -27.09
CA SER A 439 7.93 37.93 -26.43
C SER A 439 9.23 38.34 -27.14
N ARG A 440 9.55 39.64 -27.14
CA ARG A 440 10.74 40.24 -27.78
C ARG A 440 12.07 39.57 -27.35
N ILE A 441 12.09 38.88 -26.22
CA ILE A 441 13.25 38.15 -25.71
C ILE A 441 13.57 36.91 -26.55
N PHE A 442 12.57 36.12 -26.96
CA PHE A 442 12.78 34.92 -27.76
C PHE A 442 13.30 35.25 -29.16
N GLN A 443 12.78 36.31 -29.77
CA GLN A 443 13.23 36.78 -31.08
C GLN A 443 14.68 37.29 -31.03
N ARG A 444 15.09 37.95 -29.94
CA ARG A 444 16.48 38.39 -29.73
C ARG A 444 17.43 37.21 -29.52
N LEU A 445 17.00 36.17 -28.78
CA LEU A 445 17.80 34.98 -28.54
C LEU A 445 18.06 34.20 -29.84
N ILE A 446 17.04 34.06 -30.69
CA ILE A 446 17.18 33.41 -32.01
C ILE A 446 18.13 34.21 -32.90
N ARG A 447 17.98 35.54 -32.99
CA ARG A 447 18.90 36.41 -33.77
C ARG A 447 20.34 36.36 -33.26
N PHE A 448 20.54 36.24 -31.94
CA PHE A 448 21.87 36.09 -31.34
C PHE A 448 22.54 34.76 -31.70
N CYS A 449 21.74 33.69 -31.82
CA CYS A 449 22.23 32.37 -32.20
C CYS A 449 22.51 32.24 -33.70
N THR A 450 21.84 33.05 -34.54
CA THR A 450 21.98 33.01 -36.01
C THR A 450 22.85 34.12 -36.60
N SER A 451 23.35 35.06 -35.79
CA SER A 451 24.23 36.13 -36.29
C SER A 451 25.60 35.58 -36.70
N ALA A 452 26.00 35.80 -37.96
CA ALA A 452 27.30 35.45 -38.49
C ALA A 452 28.41 36.28 -37.81
N ALA A 453 29.07 35.71 -36.82
CA ALA A 453 30.23 36.32 -36.19
C ALA A 453 31.27 35.23 -35.86
N ARG A 454 32.40 35.31 -36.57
CA ARG A 454 33.68 34.57 -36.51
C ARG A 454 33.68 33.07 -36.08
N PRO A 455 34.51 32.23 -36.73
CA PRO A 455 34.28 30.77 -36.83
C PRO A 455 34.29 29.99 -35.50
N HIS A 456 35.01 30.47 -34.47
CA HIS A 456 35.08 29.77 -33.18
C HIS A 456 33.88 30.03 -32.24
N GLY A 457 33.05 31.04 -32.51
CA GLY A 457 31.89 31.35 -31.68
C GLY A 457 30.65 30.52 -32.01
N GLU A 458 30.53 30.03 -33.24
CA GLU A 458 29.29 29.42 -33.76
C GLU A 458 29.03 28.03 -33.18
N ILE A 459 30.07 27.20 -33.04
CA ILE A 459 29.94 25.84 -32.49
C ILE A 459 29.54 25.90 -31.00
N THR A 460 30.20 26.75 -30.23
CA THR A 460 29.93 26.91 -28.80
C THR A 460 28.53 27.45 -28.54
N ARG A 461 28.06 28.41 -29.37
CA ARG A 461 26.68 28.94 -29.29
C ARG A 461 25.65 27.90 -29.71
N SER A 462 25.94 27.08 -30.72
CA SER A 462 25.06 25.99 -31.17
C SER A 462 24.92 24.90 -30.10
N ILE A 463 26.01 24.51 -29.45
CA ILE A 463 25.99 23.56 -28.34
C ILE A 463 25.22 24.13 -27.14
N TRP A 464 25.44 25.41 -26.81
CA TRP A 464 24.73 26.06 -25.70
C TRP A 464 23.23 26.17 -25.98
N PHE A 465 22.84 26.54 -27.21
CA PHE A 465 21.45 26.59 -27.63
C PHE A 465 20.81 25.20 -27.63
N SER A 466 21.51 24.17 -28.10
CA SER A 466 21.03 22.78 -28.05
C SER A 466 20.79 22.32 -26.61
N ARG A 467 21.71 22.59 -25.68
CA ARG A 467 21.55 22.28 -24.25
C ARG A 467 20.44 23.07 -23.58
N PHE A 468 20.26 24.34 -23.96
CA PHE A 468 19.17 25.18 -23.50
C PHE A 468 17.82 24.64 -23.96
N VAL A 469 17.69 24.28 -25.24
CA VAL A 469 16.48 23.68 -25.82
C VAL A 469 16.17 22.33 -25.16
N GLU A 470 17.18 21.47 -24.98
CA GLU A 470 17.02 20.20 -24.27
C GLU A 470 16.53 20.39 -22.82
N SER A 471 17.10 21.37 -22.11
CA SER A 471 16.67 21.71 -20.74
C SER A 471 15.25 22.28 -20.70
N ALA A 472 14.87 23.10 -21.69
CA ALA A 472 13.51 23.63 -21.81
C ALA A 472 12.50 22.52 -22.09
N PHE A 473 12.83 21.53 -22.92
CA PHE A 473 11.98 20.36 -23.15
C PHE A 473 11.84 19.49 -21.90
N LYS A 474 12.94 19.19 -21.19
CA LYS A 474 12.89 18.46 -19.91
C LYS A 474 12.06 19.20 -18.85
N PHE A 475 12.12 20.54 -18.86
CA PHE A 475 11.29 21.38 -18.00
C PHE A 475 9.80 21.27 -18.38
N ILE A 476 9.46 21.41 -19.67
CA ILE A 476 8.09 21.27 -20.17
C ILE A 476 7.54 19.87 -19.89
N GLU A 477 8.32 18.81 -20.09
CA GLU A 477 7.94 17.43 -19.83
C GLU A 477 7.65 17.17 -18.35
N ARG A 478 8.41 17.80 -17.44
CA ARG A 478 8.14 17.75 -15.99
C ARG A 478 6.95 18.59 -15.56
N MET A 479 6.68 19.69 -16.26
CA MET A 479 5.59 20.62 -15.92
C MET A 479 4.25 20.21 -16.54
N LEU A 480 4.22 19.58 -17.72
CA LEU A 480 2.99 19.21 -18.42
C LEU A 480 2.04 18.36 -17.55
N PRO A 481 2.51 17.32 -16.82
CA PRO A 481 1.64 16.54 -15.93
C PRO A 481 1.09 17.37 -14.76
N ARG A 482 1.83 18.39 -14.30
CA ARG A 482 1.44 19.28 -13.21
C ARG A 482 0.48 20.38 -13.67
N MET A 483 0.56 20.80 -14.94
CA MET A 483 -0.34 21.78 -15.54
C MET A 483 -1.71 21.19 -15.93
N ILE A 484 -1.81 19.86 -16.08
CA ILE A 484 -3.06 19.15 -16.40
C ILE A 484 -3.94 18.93 -15.14
N LEU A 485 -3.40 19.14 -13.94
CA LEU A 485 -4.13 19.12 -12.67
C LEU A 485 -4.33 20.58 -12.18
N LYS A 486 -5.54 20.90 -11.72
CA LYS A 486 -6.09 22.27 -11.56
C LYS A 486 -5.29 23.21 -10.63
N LYS A 487 -5.41 24.52 -10.96
CA LYS A 487 -5.13 25.77 -10.21
C LYS A 487 -4.41 25.61 -8.86
N GLU A 488 -3.09 25.77 -8.90
CA GLU A 488 -2.29 26.15 -7.73
C GLU A 488 -1.41 27.35 -8.07
N GLU A 489 -1.25 28.24 -7.10
CA GLU A 489 -0.43 29.46 -7.20
C GLU A 489 1.04 29.07 -7.22
N LEU A 490 1.78 29.51 -8.24
CA LEU A 490 3.17 29.10 -8.42
C LEU A 490 4.10 30.23 -7.96
N VAL A 491 4.84 29.99 -6.88
CA VAL A 491 5.83 30.92 -6.32
C VAL A 491 7.23 30.39 -6.59
N PHE A 492 8.07 31.19 -7.27
CA PHE A 492 9.48 30.88 -7.49
C PHE A 492 10.37 31.66 -6.52
N VAL A 493 11.32 30.97 -5.88
CA VAL A 493 12.42 31.59 -5.15
C VAL A 493 13.74 31.08 -5.72
N SER A 494 14.52 31.97 -6.33
CA SER A 494 15.88 31.67 -6.82
C SER A 494 16.82 31.44 -5.65
N ARG A 495 17.52 30.30 -5.62
CA ARG A 495 18.56 30.03 -4.60
C ARG A 495 19.86 30.82 -4.81
N ILE A 496 20.06 31.45 -5.98
CA ILE A 496 21.33 32.12 -6.33
C ILE A 496 21.26 33.63 -6.06
N THR A 497 20.05 34.21 -5.98
CA THR A 497 19.83 35.62 -5.68
C THR A 497 18.58 35.75 -4.83
N ARG A 498 18.71 35.82 -3.49
CA ARG A 498 17.60 35.82 -2.52
C ARG A 498 16.59 36.99 -2.62
N ASN A 499 16.58 37.77 -3.72
CA ASN A 499 15.83 39.02 -3.85
C ASN A 499 14.86 39.08 -5.04
N ILE A 500 14.55 37.97 -5.72
CA ILE A 500 13.54 37.98 -6.79
C ILE A 500 12.44 36.96 -6.50
N GLU A 501 11.27 37.49 -6.15
CA GLU A 501 10.02 36.75 -6.04
C GLU A 501 9.13 37.13 -7.23
N ILE A 502 8.75 36.13 -8.05
CA ILE A 502 7.79 36.33 -9.14
C ILE A 502 6.54 35.54 -8.78
N ARG A 503 5.44 36.27 -8.55
CA ARG A 503 4.11 35.70 -8.38
C ARG A 503 3.33 35.88 -9.69
N SER A 504 2.75 34.80 -10.19
CA SER A 504 1.89 34.84 -11.36
C SER A 504 0.68 33.96 -11.14
N THR A 505 -0.51 34.53 -11.24
CA THR A 505 -1.77 33.80 -11.37
C THR A 505 -1.97 33.44 -12.85
N LEU A 506 -2.00 32.15 -13.16
CA LEU A 506 -2.37 31.65 -14.48
C LEU A 506 -3.91 31.63 -14.57
N VAL A 507 -4.47 32.49 -15.44
CA VAL A 507 -5.89 32.43 -15.86
C VAL A 507 -6.05 31.41 -16.97
#